data_AF-A0AA43DEU6-F1
#
_entry.id   AF-A0AA43DEU6-F1
#
_cell.length_a   1.000
_cell.length_b   1.000
_cell.length_c   1.000
_cell.angle_alpha   90.00
_cell.angle_beta   90.00
_cell.angle_gamma   90.00
#
_symmetry.space_group_name_H-M   'P 1'
#
loop_
_entity.id
_entity.type
_entity.pdbx_description
1 polymer ?
#
loop_
_entity_poly.entity_id
_entity_poly.type
_entity_poly.pdbx_seq_one_letter_code
_entity_poly.pdbx_strand_id
1 'polypeptide(L)'
;MSFEPRDYLRHILLEVEYLLDQSQTLTYERFVVDETVRRAFVRSLEIIGEAVKNSPAGFRAAHPEVEWRSIAKMRDRLIHG
;
A
#
# COMPACT_ATOMS: atom_id res chain seq x y z
N MET A 1 17.27 -7.12 -13.43
CA MET A 1 16.03 -7.92 -13.46
C MET A 1 14.89 -6.95 -13.70
N SER A 2 14.16 -7.08 -14.81
CA SER A 2 12.89 -6.37 -14.97
C SER A 2 11.89 -7.04 -14.03
N PHE A 3 11.33 -6.29 -13.08
CA PHE A 3 10.20 -6.76 -12.29
C PHE A 3 9.01 -6.94 -13.24
N GLU A 4 8.37 -8.11 -13.20
CA GLU A 4 7.16 -8.36 -13.98
C GLU A 4 5.95 -7.68 -13.30
N PRO A 5 4.91 -7.27 -14.04
CA PRO A 5 3.70 -6.67 -13.45
C PRO A 5 3.12 -7.49 -12.30
N ARG A 6 3.20 -8.82 -12.43
CA ARG A 6 2.72 -9.77 -11.41
C ARG A 6 3.44 -9.64 -10.07
N ASP A 7 4.71 -9.25 -10.07
CA ASP A 7 5.48 -9.10 -8.84
C ASP A 7 5.04 -7.86 -8.06
N TYR A 8 4.71 -6.76 -8.76
CA TYR A 8 4.10 -5.58 -8.13
C TYR A 8 2.73 -5.90 -7.52
N LEU A 9 1.89 -6.65 -8.25
CA LEU A 9 0.59 -7.08 -7.72
C LEU A 9 0.74 -7.97 -6.49
N ARG A 10 1.74 -8.86 -6.48
CA ARG A 10 2.02 -9.70 -5.31
C ARG A 10 2.44 -8.87 -4.11
N HIS A 11 3.30 -7.87 -4.29
CA HIS A 11 3.66 -6.97 -3.20
C HIS A 11 2.45 -6.21 -2.65
N ILE A 12 1.59 -5.68 -3.53
CA ILE A 12 0.36 -5.01 -3.11
C ILE A 12 -0.52 -5.95 -2.30
N LEU A 13 -0.72 -7.18 -2.77
CA LEU A 13 -1.56 -8.17 -2.10
C LEU A 13 -1.04 -8.50 -0.69
N LEU A 14 0.25 -8.81 -0.57
CA LEU A 14 0.86 -9.17 0.72
C LEU A 14 0.72 -8.05 1.77
N GLU A 15 0.95 -6.81 1.37
CA GLU A 15 0.83 -5.66 2.27
C GLU A 15 -0.63 -5.37 2.65
N VAL A 16 -1.57 -5.56 1.71
CA VAL A 16 -3.01 -5.42 1.99
C VAL A 16 -3.49 -6.51 2.95
N GLU A 17 -3.09 -7.76 2.75
CA GLU A 17 -3.41 -8.87 3.65
C GLU A 17 -2.87 -8.60 5.06
N TYR A 18 -1.61 -8.18 5.17
CA TYR A 18 -1.01 -7.79 6.45
C TYR A 18 -1.82 -6.68 7.16
N LEU A 19 -2.15 -5.61 6.45
CA LEU A 19 -2.92 -4.49 7.02
C LEU A 19 -4.31 -4.93 7.50
N LEU A 20 -5.01 -5.73 6.69
CA LEU A 20 -6.34 -6.24 7.03
C LEU A 20 -6.29 -7.13 8.26
N ASP A 21 -5.36 -8.09 8.31
CA ASP A 21 -5.22 -9.03 9.44
C ASP A 21 -4.85 -8.31 10.73
N GLN A 22 -3.91 -7.37 10.68
CA GLN A 22 -3.56 -6.58 11.87
C GLN A 22 -4.71 -5.68 12.33
N SER A 23 -5.46 -5.09 11.40
CA SER A 23 -6.57 -4.18 11.73
C SER A 23 -7.73 -4.86 12.46
N GLN A 24 -7.98 -6.15 12.21
CA GLN A 24 -9.09 -6.89 12.83
C GLN A 24 -8.96 -7.00 14.36
N THR A 25 -7.73 -7.00 14.87
CA THR A 25 -7.46 -7.22 16.31
C THR A 25 -7.03 -5.95 17.03
N LEU A 26 -7.00 -4.82 16.32
CA LEU A 26 -6.45 -3.56 16.81
C LEU A 26 -7.55 -2.55 17.10
N THR A 27 -7.62 -2.07 18.34
CA THR A 27 -8.45 -0.92 18.67
C THR A 27 -7.74 0.39 18.29
N TYR A 28 -8.53 1.45 18.09
CA TYR A 28 -7.97 2.77 17.77
C TYR A 28 -7.01 3.27 18.85
N GLU A 29 -7.36 3.09 20.13
CA GLU A 29 -6.54 3.53 21.27
C GLU A 29 -5.18 2.82 21.25
N ARG A 30 -5.17 1.51 20.96
CA ARG A 30 -3.94 0.73 20.85
C ARG A 30 -3.11 1.14 19.64
N PHE A 31 -3.75 1.41 18.51
CA PHE A 31 -3.06 1.87 17.29
C PHE A 31 -2.33 3.21 17.50
N VAL A 32 -2.97 4.16 18.20
CA VAL A 32 -2.39 5.51 18.38
C VAL A 32 -1.18 5.49 19.30
N VAL A 33 -1.15 4.61 20.32
CA VAL A 33 -0.03 4.54 21.28
C VAL A 33 1.08 3.58 20.87
N ASP A 34 0.80 2.62 19.99
CA ASP A 34 1.79 1.65 19.49
C ASP A 34 2.53 2.19 18.27
N GLU A 35 3.68 2.80 18.51
CA GLU A 35 4.53 3.36 17.46
C GLU A 35 5.02 2.32 16.46
N THR A 36 5.24 1.08 16.89
CA THR A 36 5.72 0.00 16.02
C THR A 36 4.66 -0.37 15.01
N VAL A 37 3.42 -0.57 15.48
CA VAL A 37 2.28 -0.88 14.60
C VAL A 37 2.03 0.26 13.63
N ARG A 38 2.05 1.51 14.11
CA ARG A 38 1.84 2.68 13.22
C ARG A 38 2.91 2.79 12.15
N ARG A 39 4.19 2.57 12.49
CA ARG A 39 5.30 2.54 11.52
C ARG A 39 5.15 1.40 10.52
N ALA A 40 4.72 0.22 10.97
CA ALA A 40 4.47 -0.92 10.09
C ALA A 40 3.33 -0.62 9.09
N PHE A 41 2.25 0.00 9.56
CA PHE A 41 1.14 0.41 8.69
C PHE A 41 1.57 1.44 7.65
N VAL A 42 2.29 2.49 8.07
CA VAL A 42 2.84 3.49 7.15
C VAL A 42 3.73 2.83 6.10
N ARG A 43 4.65 1.95 6.53
CA ARG A 43 5.55 1.23 5.61
C ARG A 43 4.79 0.38 4.60
N SER A 44 3.75 -0.32 5.04
CA SER A 44 2.93 -1.15 4.15
C SER A 44 2.27 -0.29 3.06
N LEU A 45 1.72 0.86 3.44
CA LEU A 45 1.10 1.81 2.50
C LEU A 45 2.13 2.44 1.53
N GLU A 46 3.36 2.70 1.98
CA GLU A 46 4.46 3.14 1.10
C GLU A 46 4.80 2.09 0.03
N ILE A 47 4.92 0.82 0.43
CA ILE A 47 5.23 -0.29 -0.48
C ILE A 47 4.13 -0.44 -1.53
N ILE A 48 2.86 -0.36 -1.13
CA ILE A 48 1.71 -0.40 -2.03
C ILE A 48 1.78 0.76 -3.04
N GLY A 49 2.02 1.99 -2.58
CA GLY A 49 2.12 3.16 -3.45
C GLY A 49 3.27 3.06 -4.46
N GLU A 50 4.43 2.56 -4.02
CA GLU A 50 5.61 2.36 -4.88
C GLU A 50 5.37 1.25 -5.92
N ALA A 51 4.72 0.16 -5.53
CA ALA A 51 4.36 -0.92 -6.44
C ALA A 51 3.37 -0.44 -7.53
N VAL A 52 2.38 0.38 -7.17
CA VAL A 52 1.46 1.00 -8.14
C VAL A 52 2.19 1.98 -9.06
N LYS A 53 3.13 2.77 -8.54
CA LYS A 53 3.90 3.73 -9.33
C LYS A 53 4.73 3.02 -10.40
N ASN A 54 5.36 1.89 -10.04
CA ASN A 54 6.22 1.10 -10.91
C ASN A 54 5.48 0.11 -11.81
N SER A 55 4.18 -0.14 -11.56
CA SER A 55 3.35 -0.95 -12.44
C SER A 55 3.22 -0.31 -13.83
N PRO A 56 3.33 -1.09 -14.94
CA PRO A 56 3.31 -0.52 -16.29
C PRO A 56 2.05 0.29 -16.60
N ALA A 57 2.23 1.39 -17.33
CA ALA A 57 1.14 2.30 -17.68
C ALA A 57 0.02 1.60 -18.48
N GLY A 58 0.39 0.72 -19.42
CA GLY A 58 -0.59 -0.05 -20.20
C GLY A 58 -1.45 -0.98 -19.34
N PHE A 59 -0.86 -1.61 -18.32
CA PHE A 59 -1.59 -2.44 -17.37
C PHE A 59 -2.59 -1.59 -16.56
N ARG A 60 -2.16 -0.48 -15.98
CA ARG A 60 -3.05 0.41 -15.22
C ARG A 60 -4.18 1.00 -16.09
N ALA A 61 -3.88 1.32 -17.34
CA ALA A 61 -4.88 1.81 -18.30
C ALA A 61 -5.91 0.75 -18.70
N ALA A 62 -5.52 -0.54 -18.71
CA ALA A 62 -6.42 -1.66 -18.96
C ALA A 62 -7.34 -1.98 -17.77
N HIS A 63 -7.03 -1.45 -16.57
CA HIS A 63 -7.78 -1.64 -15.34
C HIS A 63 -8.26 -0.31 -14.73
N PRO A 64 -9.07 0.49 -15.44
CA PRO A 64 -9.50 1.80 -14.97
C PRO A 64 -10.45 1.77 -13.76
N GLU A 65 -11.00 0.60 -13.43
CA GLU A 65 -11.82 0.36 -12.23
C GLU A 65 -11.05 0.54 -10.91
N VAL A 66 -9.71 0.48 -10.97
CA VAL A 66 -8.85 0.69 -9.82
C VAL A 66 -8.37 2.15 -9.78
N GLU A 67 -8.48 2.76 -8.61
CA GLU A 67 -8.08 4.15 -8.33
C GLU A 67 -6.56 4.34 -8.22
N TRP A 68 -5.81 3.93 -9.26
CA TRP A 68 -4.33 3.89 -9.25
C TRP A 68 -3.68 5.21 -8.83
N ARG A 69 -4.22 6.34 -9.30
CA ARG A 69 -3.70 7.68 -8.98
C ARG A 69 -3.82 8.00 -7.50
N SER A 70 -4.91 7.60 -6.88
CA SER A 70 -5.16 7.82 -5.45
C SER A 70 -4.24 6.96 -4.61
N ILE A 71 -4.03 5.70 -5.00
CA ILE A 71 -3.13 4.77 -4.31
C ILE A 71 -1.67 5.26 -4.41
N ALA A 72 -1.21 5.66 -5.59
CA ALA A 72 0.16 6.16 -5.77
C ALA A 72 0.46 7.43 -4.93
N LYS A 73 -0.54 8.30 -4.74
CA LYS A 73 -0.41 9.55 -3.96
C LYS A 73 -0.54 9.35 -2.45
N MET A 74 -0.86 8.15 -1.99
CA MET A 74 -1.09 7.89 -0.56
C MET A 74 0.15 8.16 0.28
N ARG A 75 1.33 7.81 -0.25
CA ARG A 75 2.62 8.12 0.35
C ARG A 75 2.80 9.62 0.62
N ASP A 76 2.48 10.45 -0.37
CA ASP A 76 2.67 11.91 -0.27
C ASP A 76 1.84 12.50 0.88
N ARG A 77 0.66 11.95 1.14
CA ARG A 77 -0.19 12.37 2.27
C ARG A 77 0.32 11.89 3.62
N LEU A 78 0.96 10.72 3.69
CA LEU A 78 1.45 10.15 4.94
C LEU A 78 2.77 10.77 5.42
N ILE A 79 3.60 11.26 4.49
CA ILE A 79 4.92 11.84 4.81
C ILE A 79 4.85 13.37 5.04
N HIS A 80 3.89 14.06 4.41
CA HIS A 80 3.77 15.52 4.49
C HIS A 80 2.66 16.03 5.44
N GLY A 81 2.04 15.12 6.20
CA GLY A 81 1.06 15.46 7.25
C GLY A 81 1.69 15.88 8.56
#